data_AF-A0A519G6H4-F1
#
_entry.id   AF-A0A519G6H4-F1
#
_cell.length_a   1.000
_cell.length_b   1.000
_cell.length_c   1.000
_cell.angle_alpha   90.00
_cell.angle_beta   90.00
_cell.angle_gamma   90.00
#
_symmetry.space_group_name_H-M   'P 1'
#
loop_
_entity.id
_entity.type
_entity.pdbx_description
1 polymer ?
#
loop_
_entity_poly.entity_id
_entity_poly.type
_entity_poly.pdbx_seq_one_letter_code
_entity_poly.pdbx_strand_id
1 'polypeptide(L)'
;MRGAPPPPPPAHRSAAPRRSRWVRRGPPLDSSRRARTMHARPGETFLRSPSGRRGSRDTEGVTTSPAARPTRLRGRPRFSVRTRIVAVITLVAALGLTVVGATVYLVERAVSLEAIEDRLQDNLDSARFIVAQGDDPTGSWPSADEALRAVVQRMSPDDNTGAIGIIDGRAVLRSGIELDLDLTSVPGFVTHVAEQVDGPDAIIGTYAEDGVVWRYLAAPIAVSGGPQAEEVIFALAYDVRAELAEIDGTARAYIVAAGIALLVIAAVATIVSTRLLRPLRRMRETAERVSAQALTERLPVQGRDDVSELASTMNDMLDRLDRA
;
A
#
# COMPACT_ATOMS: atom_id res chain seq x y z
N MET A 1 -40.07 -14.25 -61.26
CA MET A 1 -40.71 -13.43 -60.21
C MET A 1 -40.07 -13.78 -58.86
N ARG A 2 -39.15 -12.95 -58.36
CA ARG A 2 -38.51 -13.12 -57.04
C ARG A 2 -39.16 -12.12 -56.07
N GLY A 3 -39.72 -12.64 -54.98
CA GLY A 3 -40.47 -11.87 -53.98
C GLY A 3 -39.56 -10.94 -53.15
N ALA A 4 -40.12 -9.79 -52.75
CA ALA A 4 -39.43 -8.78 -51.96
C ALA A 4 -39.09 -9.28 -50.54
N PRO A 5 -37.99 -8.80 -49.94
CA PRO A 5 -37.61 -9.18 -48.58
C PRO A 5 -38.50 -8.50 -47.51
N PRO A 6 -38.67 -9.13 -46.33
CA PRO A 6 -39.51 -8.61 -45.26
C PRO A 6 -38.90 -7.38 -44.55
N PRO A 7 -39.73 -6.52 -43.93
CA PRO A 7 -39.27 -5.31 -43.25
C PRO A 7 -38.56 -5.59 -41.91
N PRO A 8 -37.66 -4.69 -41.47
CA PRO A 8 -36.90 -4.85 -40.24
C PRO A 8 -37.76 -4.61 -38.97
N PRO A 9 -37.37 -5.22 -37.83
CA PRO A 9 -38.08 -5.06 -36.55
C PRO A 9 -37.89 -3.67 -35.92
N PRO A 10 -38.82 -3.23 -35.04
CA PRO A 10 -38.80 -1.89 -34.45
C PRO A 10 -37.67 -1.70 -33.43
N ALA A 11 -37.07 -0.51 -33.45
CA ALA A 11 -35.99 -0.11 -32.55
C ALA A 11 -36.43 0.03 -31.09
N HIS A 12 -35.74 -0.64 -30.17
CA HIS A 12 -35.89 -0.46 -28.73
C HIS A 12 -35.36 0.92 -28.32
N ARG A 13 -36.25 1.75 -27.75
CA ARG A 13 -35.87 3.02 -27.09
C ARG A 13 -35.21 2.73 -25.74
N SER A 14 -33.91 2.98 -25.65
CA SER A 14 -33.14 2.97 -24.40
C SER A 14 -33.51 4.18 -23.54
N ALA A 15 -33.96 3.93 -22.31
CA ALA A 15 -34.27 4.94 -21.31
C ALA A 15 -32.98 5.56 -20.74
N ALA A 16 -32.93 6.89 -20.65
CA ALA A 16 -31.83 7.64 -20.04
C ALA A 16 -31.85 7.55 -18.50
N PRO A 17 -30.69 7.49 -17.82
CA PRO A 17 -30.63 7.46 -16.37
C PRO A 17 -30.75 8.86 -15.74
N ARG A 18 -31.68 9.02 -14.80
CA ARG A 18 -31.88 10.21 -13.95
C ARG A 18 -30.70 10.37 -12.98
N ARG A 19 -29.95 11.48 -13.08
CA ARG A 19 -28.97 11.89 -12.06
C ARG A 19 -29.69 12.56 -10.87
N SER A 20 -29.59 11.96 -9.68
CA SER A 20 -30.05 12.54 -8.42
C SER A 20 -28.93 13.37 -7.78
N ARG A 21 -29.19 14.67 -7.63
CA ARG A 21 -28.31 15.67 -7.00
C ARG A 21 -28.60 15.70 -5.50
N TRP A 22 -27.73 15.11 -4.67
CA TRP A 22 -27.77 15.26 -3.22
C TRP A 22 -26.84 16.39 -2.76
N VAL A 23 -27.43 17.47 -2.25
CA VAL A 23 -26.74 18.58 -1.58
C VAL A 23 -26.66 18.24 -0.09
N ARG A 24 -25.44 18.03 0.44
CA ARG A 24 -25.20 17.94 1.89
C ARG A 24 -24.71 19.30 2.42
N ARG A 25 -25.53 19.94 3.27
CA ARG A 25 -25.12 21.04 4.15
C ARG A 25 -24.36 20.46 5.35
N GLY A 26 -23.19 21.01 5.68
CA GLY A 26 -22.48 20.77 6.95
C GLY A 26 -22.74 21.90 7.96
N PRO A 27 -22.72 21.63 9.28
CA PRO A 27 -22.75 22.66 10.33
C PRO A 27 -21.32 23.10 10.73
N PRO A 28 -21.14 24.27 11.37
CA PRO A 28 -19.83 24.81 11.70
C PRO A 28 -19.26 24.22 13.00
N LEU A 29 -17.92 24.13 13.07
CA LEU A 29 -17.17 23.75 14.27
C LEU A 29 -16.75 25.00 15.04
N ASP A 30 -17.15 25.05 16.32
CA ASP A 30 -16.66 25.97 17.35
C ASP A 30 -15.27 25.54 17.82
N SER A 31 -14.37 26.51 17.99
CA SER A 31 -13.00 26.32 18.42
C SER A 31 -12.70 27.22 19.62
N SER A 32 -12.61 26.62 20.81
CA SER A 32 -11.96 27.27 21.94
C SER A 32 -11.38 26.24 22.93
N ARG A 33 -10.06 26.01 22.82
CA ARG A 33 -9.25 25.44 23.90
C ARG A 33 -7.78 25.81 23.73
N ARG A 34 -7.26 26.58 24.70
CA ARG A 34 -5.84 26.75 25.13
C ARG A 34 -5.90 27.77 26.29
N ALA A 35 -5.10 27.74 27.36
CA ALA A 35 -3.97 26.92 27.76
C ALA A 35 -3.84 27.00 29.30
N ARG A 36 -3.27 25.95 29.92
CA ARG A 36 -2.84 25.95 31.33
C ARG A 36 -1.41 26.47 31.42
N THR A 37 -1.16 27.43 32.29
CA THR A 37 0.18 27.91 32.67
C THR A 37 0.64 27.26 33.98
N MET A 38 1.86 26.71 33.95
CA MET A 38 2.64 26.29 35.11
C MET A 38 3.27 27.50 35.80
N HIS A 39 3.30 27.52 37.13
CA HIS A 39 4.21 28.37 37.91
C HIS A 39 5.03 27.50 38.87
N ALA A 40 6.35 27.55 38.69
CA ALA A 40 7.35 27.07 39.63
C ALA A 40 7.69 28.18 40.66
N ARG A 41 8.02 27.78 41.89
CA ARG A 41 8.64 28.63 42.91
C ARG A 41 10.00 28.04 43.31
N PRO A 42 11.07 28.85 43.42
CA PRO A 42 12.31 28.44 44.05
C PRO A 42 12.58 29.17 45.37
N GLY A 43 13.47 28.59 46.16
CA GLY A 43 14.28 29.31 47.15
C GLY A 43 14.00 28.93 48.60
N GLU A 44 14.96 28.30 49.25
CA GLU A 44 15.62 28.88 50.42
C GLU A 44 16.89 28.09 50.78
N THR A 45 17.99 28.83 50.89
CA THR A 45 19.32 28.36 51.30
C THR A 45 19.75 29.26 52.46
N PHE A 46 20.04 28.69 53.62
CA PHE A 46 20.75 29.35 54.74
C PHE A 46 21.32 28.22 55.63
N LEU A 47 22.60 27.83 55.53
CA LEU A 47 23.84 28.40 56.12
C LEU A 47 23.94 28.42 57.66
N ARG A 48 24.99 27.70 58.14
CA ARG A 48 25.82 27.89 59.35
C ARG A 48 25.20 27.55 60.72
N SER A 49 25.90 27.01 61.74
CA SER A 49 27.27 26.49 61.97
C SER A 49 27.30 25.89 63.42
N PRO A 50 28.43 25.42 64.00
CA PRO A 50 28.49 24.20 64.81
C PRO A 50 28.81 24.42 66.30
N SER A 51 28.75 23.35 67.11
CA SER A 51 29.75 22.94 68.14
C SER A 51 29.10 22.05 69.21
N GLY A 52 29.85 21.04 69.71
CA GLY A 52 29.43 20.31 70.90
C GLY A 52 30.02 18.92 71.13
N ARG A 53 31.29 18.89 71.59
CA ARG A 53 31.88 17.94 72.57
C ARG A 53 31.68 16.41 72.45
N ARG A 54 32.81 15.78 72.07
CA ARG A 54 33.57 14.69 72.72
C ARG A 54 32.94 14.00 73.96
N GLY A 55 32.77 12.67 73.86
CA GLY A 55 32.60 11.72 74.96
C GLY A 55 32.96 10.30 74.50
N SER A 56 33.92 9.68 75.16
CA SER A 56 34.57 8.39 74.90
C SER A 56 33.78 7.18 75.42
N ARG A 57 33.85 6.04 74.72
CA ARG A 57 34.30 4.71 75.23
C ARG A 57 33.95 3.58 74.26
N ASP A 58 34.97 2.77 73.98
CA ASP A 58 35.02 1.30 73.91
C ASP A 58 33.80 0.55 73.34
N THR A 59 34.00 -0.12 72.21
CA THR A 59 33.99 -1.60 72.13
C THR A 59 34.31 -2.07 70.71
N GLU A 60 35.22 -3.03 70.64
CA GLU A 60 35.62 -3.74 69.44
C GLU A 60 34.47 -4.56 68.84
N GLY A 61 34.45 -4.61 67.50
CA GLY A 61 34.02 -5.79 66.76
C GLY A 61 32.52 -5.96 66.49
N VAL A 62 31.99 -5.23 65.49
CA VAL A 62 31.07 -5.83 64.50
C VAL A 62 31.34 -5.17 63.15
N THR A 63 31.82 -5.95 62.19
CA THR A 63 31.88 -5.60 60.77
C THR A 63 30.48 -5.22 60.27
N THR A 64 30.19 -3.94 60.11
CA THR A 64 29.02 -3.49 59.35
C THR A 64 29.26 -3.79 57.88
N SER A 65 28.78 -4.95 57.45
CA SER A 65 28.54 -5.26 56.03
C SER A 65 27.61 -4.18 55.46
N PRO A 66 27.94 -3.55 54.32
CA PRO A 66 27.08 -2.53 53.75
C PRO A 66 25.75 -3.20 53.38
N ALA A 67 24.66 -2.71 53.96
CA ALA A 67 23.32 -3.17 53.65
C ALA A 67 23.10 -3.07 52.13
N ALA A 68 23.08 -4.23 51.47
CA ALA A 68 22.78 -4.34 50.05
C ALA A 68 21.41 -3.71 49.81
N ARG A 69 21.38 -2.56 49.13
CA ARG A 69 20.13 -2.00 48.60
C ARG A 69 19.44 -3.10 47.81
N PRO A 70 18.16 -3.42 48.07
CA PRO A 70 17.48 -4.43 47.29
C PRO A 70 17.50 -3.97 45.84
N THR A 71 18.28 -4.66 45.01
CA THR A 71 18.30 -4.51 43.57
C THR A 71 16.88 -4.77 43.13
N ARG A 72 16.11 -3.71 42.86
CA ARG A 72 14.78 -3.84 42.26
C ARG A 72 15.00 -4.39 40.86
N LEU A 73 15.07 -5.72 40.76
CA LEU A 73 14.98 -6.44 39.50
C LEU A 73 13.69 -5.96 38.85
N ARG A 74 13.83 -5.10 37.83
CA ARG A 74 12.72 -4.65 36.99
C ARG A 74 12.11 -5.90 36.37
N GLY A 75 11.07 -6.43 37.01
CA GLY A 75 10.30 -7.54 36.48
C GLY A 75 9.79 -7.15 35.10
N ARG A 76 10.12 -7.96 34.08
CA ARG A 76 9.55 -7.81 32.74
C ARG A 76 8.02 -7.71 32.87
N PRO A 77 7.36 -6.77 32.17
CA PRO A 77 5.92 -6.61 32.26
C PRO A 77 5.27 -7.95 31.88
N ARG A 78 4.60 -8.57 32.85
CA ARG A 78 3.90 -9.84 32.63
C ARG A 78 2.60 -9.52 31.89
N PHE A 79 2.66 -9.55 30.57
CA PHE A 79 1.46 -9.43 29.74
C PHE A 79 0.47 -10.54 30.12
N SER A 80 -0.81 -10.17 30.26
CA SER A 80 -1.88 -11.14 30.47
C SER A 80 -1.92 -12.12 29.29
N VAL A 81 -2.19 -13.40 29.56
CA VAL A 81 -2.36 -14.45 28.53
C VAL A 81 -3.33 -13.97 27.43
N ARG A 82 -4.37 -13.22 27.79
CA ARG A 82 -5.30 -12.56 26.86
C ARG A 82 -4.59 -11.68 25.84
N THR A 83 -3.74 -10.76 26.29
CA THR A 83 -3.01 -9.83 25.43
C THR A 83 -2.06 -10.59 24.51
N ARG A 84 -1.44 -11.66 25.00
CA ARG A 84 -0.55 -12.53 24.19
C ARG A 84 -1.32 -13.24 23.09
N ILE A 85 -2.47 -13.85 23.40
CA ILE A 85 -3.30 -14.57 22.40
C ILE A 85 -3.79 -13.60 21.32
N VAL A 86 -4.38 -12.47 21.71
CA VAL A 86 -4.87 -11.47 20.75
C VAL A 86 -3.72 -10.94 19.89
N ALA A 87 -2.58 -10.61 20.48
CA ALA A 87 -1.42 -10.13 19.74
C ALA A 87 -0.91 -11.15 18.72
N VAL A 88 -0.81 -12.43 19.08
CA VAL A 88 -0.38 -13.48 18.15
C VAL A 88 -1.36 -13.65 17.00
N ILE A 89 -2.67 -13.72 17.28
CA ILE A 89 -3.71 -13.87 16.24
C ILE A 89 -3.68 -12.69 15.28
N THR A 90 -3.68 -11.46 15.81
CA THR A 90 -3.64 -10.24 14.98
C THR A 90 -2.34 -10.14 14.19
N LEU A 91 -1.20 -10.53 14.77
CA LEU A 91 0.09 -10.55 14.07
C LEU A 91 0.08 -11.53 12.90
N VAL A 92 -0.39 -12.76 13.11
CA VAL A 92 -0.47 -13.77 12.04
C VAL A 92 -1.40 -13.30 10.93
N ALA A 93 -2.55 -12.73 11.27
CA ALA A 93 -3.47 -12.15 10.28
C ALA A 93 -2.83 -10.98 9.51
N ALA A 94 -2.10 -10.09 10.19
CA ALA A 94 -1.41 -8.97 9.57
C ALA A 94 -0.32 -9.44 8.59
N LEU A 95 0.44 -10.47 8.96
CA LEU A 95 1.43 -11.09 8.08
C LEU A 95 0.75 -11.69 6.84
N GLY A 96 -0.34 -12.43 7.02
CA GLY A 96 -1.10 -13.01 5.91
C GLY A 96 -1.62 -11.94 4.93
N LEU A 97 -2.23 -10.88 5.44
CA LEU A 97 -2.69 -9.75 4.62
C LEU A 97 -1.52 -9.04 3.94
N THR A 98 -0.40 -8.83 4.64
CA THR A 98 0.78 -8.21 4.04
C THR A 98 1.31 -9.03 2.86
N VAL A 99 1.39 -10.36 3.00
CA VAL A 99 1.83 -11.25 1.92
C VAL A 99 0.87 -11.20 0.74
N VAL A 100 -0.44 -11.30 0.99
CA VAL A 100 -1.44 -11.22 -0.09
C VAL A 100 -1.38 -9.88 -0.81
N GLY A 101 -1.38 -8.77 -0.07
CA GLY A 101 -1.30 -7.42 -0.63
C GLY A 101 -0.01 -7.19 -1.42
N ALA A 102 1.13 -7.63 -0.88
CA ALA A 102 2.41 -7.53 -1.57
C ALA A 102 2.43 -8.36 -2.86
N THR A 103 1.92 -9.59 -2.83
CA THR A 103 1.83 -10.44 -4.03
C THR A 103 0.97 -9.79 -5.10
N VAL A 104 -0.24 -9.32 -4.75
CA VAL A 104 -1.14 -8.66 -5.70
C VAL A 104 -0.47 -7.43 -6.31
N TYR A 105 0.13 -6.57 -5.49
CA TYR A 105 0.83 -5.37 -5.95
C TYR A 105 1.99 -5.70 -6.89
N LEU A 106 2.80 -6.72 -6.57
CA LEU A 106 3.93 -7.13 -7.42
C LEU A 106 3.47 -7.72 -8.75
N VAL A 107 2.40 -8.50 -8.75
CA VAL A 107 1.81 -9.06 -9.98
C VAL A 107 1.20 -7.96 -10.84
N GLU A 108 0.39 -7.08 -10.25
CA GLU A 108 -0.23 -5.95 -10.96
C GLU A 108 0.83 -5.04 -11.58
N ARG A 109 1.88 -4.70 -10.82
CA ARG A 109 3.02 -3.94 -11.34
C ARG A 109 3.73 -4.64 -12.50
N ALA A 110 3.92 -5.96 -12.42
CA ALA A 110 4.56 -6.71 -13.51
C ALA A 110 3.69 -6.70 -14.77
N VAL A 111 2.38 -6.95 -14.62
CA VAL A 111 1.40 -6.91 -15.72
C VAL A 111 1.34 -5.53 -16.36
N SER A 112 1.33 -4.44 -15.58
CA SER A 112 1.34 -3.08 -16.14
C SER A 112 2.61 -2.78 -16.94
N LEU A 113 3.77 -3.23 -16.47
CA LEU A 113 5.03 -3.03 -17.20
C LEU A 113 5.09 -3.83 -18.51
N GLU A 114 4.57 -5.07 -18.50
CA GLU A 114 4.46 -5.91 -19.70
C GLU A 114 3.44 -5.31 -20.69
N ALA A 115 2.31 -4.80 -20.21
CA ALA A 115 1.32 -4.14 -21.04
C ALA A 115 1.86 -2.89 -21.75
N ILE A 116 2.77 -2.13 -21.13
CA ILE A 116 3.45 -1.01 -21.81
C ILE A 116 4.27 -1.53 -23.00
N GLU A 117 5.01 -2.63 -22.81
CA GLU A 117 5.82 -3.20 -23.88
C GLU A 117 4.96 -3.68 -25.05
N ASP A 118 3.88 -4.40 -24.77
CA ASP A 118 2.92 -4.86 -25.78
C ASP A 118 2.31 -3.68 -26.54
N ARG A 119 1.87 -2.63 -25.83
CA ARG A 119 1.34 -1.41 -26.45
C ARG A 119 2.38 -0.71 -27.33
N LEU A 120 3.65 -0.65 -26.93
CA LEU A 120 4.70 -0.07 -27.75
C LEU A 120 4.92 -0.88 -29.04
N GLN A 121 4.82 -2.21 -28.98
CA GLN A 121 4.87 -3.06 -30.16
C GLN A 121 3.64 -2.86 -31.07
N ASP A 122 2.44 -2.78 -30.51
CA ASP A 122 1.21 -2.50 -31.25
C ASP A 122 1.27 -1.14 -31.95
N ASN A 123 1.83 -0.12 -31.29
CA ASN A 123 2.06 1.20 -31.88
C ASN A 123 3.10 1.14 -33.00
N LEU A 124 4.17 0.37 -32.84
CA LEU A 124 5.16 0.17 -33.91
C LEU A 124 4.52 -0.48 -35.15
N ASP A 125 3.71 -1.53 -34.95
CA ASP A 125 3.03 -2.21 -36.05
C ASP A 125 1.99 -1.31 -36.72
N SER A 126 1.29 -0.48 -35.94
CA SER A 126 0.38 0.54 -36.46
C SER A 126 1.12 1.60 -37.27
N ALA A 127 2.26 2.09 -36.79
CA ALA A 127 3.09 3.05 -37.54
C ALA A 127 3.60 2.44 -38.85
N ARG A 128 4.11 1.21 -38.81
CA ARG A 128 4.54 0.47 -40.00
C ARG A 128 3.40 0.26 -40.99
N PHE A 129 2.20 -0.04 -40.51
CA PHE A 129 1.02 -0.18 -41.36
C PHE A 129 0.66 1.15 -42.04
N ILE A 130 0.65 2.27 -41.32
CA ILE A 130 0.41 3.61 -41.89
C ILE A 130 1.45 3.92 -42.96
N VAL A 131 2.73 3.68 -42.67
CA VAL A 131 3.82 3.93 -43.64
C VAL A 131 3.67 3.00 -44.87
N ALA A 132 3.35 1.72 -44.68
CA ALA A 132 3.19 0.78 -45.78
C ALA A 132 1.96 1.07 -46.66
N GLN A 133 0.92 1.71 -46.12
CA GLN A 133 -0.29 2.03 -46.86
C GLN A 133 -0.10 3.17 -47.88
N GLY A 134 0.86 4.08 -47.66
CA GLY A 134 1.06 5.26 -48.51
C GLY A 134 -0.06 6.31 -48.41
N ASP A 135 0.09 7.40 -49.16
CA ASP A 135 -0.98 8.40 -49.36
C ASP A 135 -1.64 8.30 -50.75
N ASP A 136 -1.08 7.48 -51.65
CA ASP A 136 -1.56 7.27 -53.00
C ASP A 136 -2.05 5.82 -53.24
N PRO A 137 -2.75 5.55 -54.36
CA PRO A 137 -3.23 4.20 -54.68
C PRO A 137 -2.12 3.16 -54.92
N THR A 138 -0.87 3.59 -55.05
CA THR A 138 0.30 2.71 -55.26
C THR A 138 1.00 2.36 -53.96
N GLY A 139 0.58 2.92 -52.83
CA GLY A 139 1.18 2.69 -51.52
C GLY A 139 2.47 3.47 -51.31
N SER A 140 2.64 4.62 -51.97
CA SER A 140 3.85 5.43 -51.88
C SER A 140 3.63 6.72 -51.08
N TRP A 141 4.73 7.27 -50.57
CA TRP A 141 4.77 8.57 -49.90
C TRP A 141 5.67 9.53 -50.69
N PRO A 142 5.31 10.82 -50.81
CA PRO A 142 6.16 11.79 -51.47
C PRO A 142 7.49 12.04 -50.73
N SER A 143 7.49 11.93 -49.39
CA SER A 143 8.69 12.05 -48.56
C SER A 143 8.53 11.33 -47.22
N ALA A 144 9.66 11.09 -46.53
CA ALA A 144 9.66 10.53 -45.17
C ALA A 144 9.04 11.50 -44.14
N ASP A 145 9.22 12.82 -44.31
CA ASP A 145 8.56 13.85 -43.48
C ASP A 145 7.03 13.78 -43.60
N GLU A 146 6.50 13.60 -44.80
CA GLU A 146 5.05 13.46 -44.99
C GLU A 146 4.50 12.16 -44.40
N ALA A 147 5.23 11.05 -44.55
CA ALA A 147 4.89 9.79 -43.90
C ALA A 147 4.90 9.92 -42.36
N LEU A 148 5.93 10.57 -41.80
CA LEU A 148 6.02 10.87 -40.36
C LEU A 148 4.86 11.73 -39.89
N ARG A 149 4.53 12.80 -40.63
CA ARG A 149 3.40 13.66 -40.32
C ARG A 149 2.09 12.86 -40.29
N ALA A 150 1.90 11.94 -41.24
CA ALA A 150 0.74 11.06 -41.24
C ALA A 150 0.72 10.10 -40.04
N VAL A 151 1.85 9.50 -39.66
CA VAL A 151 1.94 8.64 -38.46
C VAL A 151 1.56 9.44 -37.20
N VAL A 152 2.20 10.59 -36.98
CA VAL A 152 1.97 11.43 -35.80
C VAL A 152 0.53 11.97 -35.73
N GLN A 153 -0.12 12.21 -36.88
CA GLN A 153 -1.49 12.75 -36.92
C GLN A 153 -2.59 11.68 -36.91
N ARG A 154 -2.33 10.49 -37.48
CA ARG A 154 -3.33 9.41 -37.61
C ARG A 154 -3.27 8.43 -36.43
N MET A 155 -2.13 8.35 -35.73
CA MET A 155 -2.02 7.54 -34.54
C MET A 155 -2.90 8.08 -33.42
N SER A 156 -3.51 7.19 -32.64
CA SER A 156 -4.29 7.50 -31.45
C SER A 156 -3.57 6.94 -30.24
N PRO A 157 -2.67 7.71 -29.60
CA PRO A 157 -1.95 7.25 -28.42
C PRO A 157 -2.89 7.02 -27.23
N ASP A 158 -2.48 6.16 -26.30
CA ASP A 158 -3.16 5.91 -25.02
C ASP A 158 -2.92 7.04 -24.00
N ASP A 159 -3.55 6.93 -22.84
CA ASP A 159 -3.25 7.77 -21.67
C ASP A 159 -1.77 7.62 -21.25
N ASN A 160 -1.24 8.65 -20.57
CA ASN A 160 0.13 8.69 -20.07
C ASN A 160 1.21 8.62 -21.17
N THR A 161 0.85 8.93 -22.42
CA THR A 161 1.77 8.89 -23.56
C THR A 161 2.15 10.27 -24.09
N GLY A 162 3.26 10.30 -24.83
CA GLY A 162 3.70 11.41 -25.65
C GLY A 162 4.21 10.89 -26.98
N ALA A 163 4.07 11.69 -28.04
CA ALA A 163 4.55 11.33 -29.37
C ALA A 163 5.12 12.56 -30.09
N ILE A 164 6.27 12.37 -30.75
CA ILE A 164 6.96 13.41 -31.53
C ILE A 164 7.56 12.82 -32.81
N GLY A 165 7.67 13.68 -33.81
CA GLY A 165 8.52 13.43 -34.97
C GLY A 165 9.84 14.16 -34.84
N ILE A 166 10.94 13.44 -35.10
CA ILE A 166 12.31 13.94 -35.05
C ILE A 166 12.87 13.91 -36.47
N ILE A 167 13.45 15.02 -36.91
CA ILE A 167 14.16 15.14 -38.19
C ILE A 167 15.54 15.74 -37.91
N ASP A 168 16.60 15.06 -38.35
CA ASP A 168 18.01 15.44 -38.14
C ASP A 168 18.31 15.78 -36.67
N GLY A 169 17.86 14.92 -35.76
CA GLY A 169 18.05 15.07 -34.32
C GLY A 169 17.27 16.22 -33.66
N ARG A 170 16.29 16.82 -34.36
CA ARG A 170 15.43 17.88 -33.81
C ARG A 170 13.97 17.48 -33.82
N ALA A 171 13.26 17.74 -32.71
CA ALA A 171 11.82 17.58 -32.66
C ALA A 171 11.13 18.63 -33.55
N VAL A 172 10.43 18.19 -34.59
CA VAL A 172 9.80 19.05 -35.61
C VAL A 172 8.29 18.91 -35.66
N LEU A 173 7.73 17.78 -35.21
CA LEU A 173 6.30 17.49 -35.28
C LEU A 173 5.80 17.06 -33.90
N ARG A 174 4.69 17.66 -33.48
CA ARG A 174 3.92 17.25 -32.31
C ARG A 174 2.61 16.65 -32.77
N SER A 175 2.05 15.76 -31.94
CA SER A 175 0.72 15.21 -32.15
C SER A 175 -0.32 16.31 -32.41
N GLY A 176 -1.29 16.02 -33.28
CA GLY A 176 -2.41 16.93 -33.57
C GLY A 176 -3.41 17.06 -32.42
N ILE A 177 -3.29 16.21 -31.40
CA ILE A 177 -4.02 16.26 -30.13
C ILE A 177 -3.06 16.56 -28.98
N GLU A 178 -3.58 17.19 -27.94
CA GLU A 178 -2.83 17.38 -26.70
C GLU A 178 -2.66 16.02 -26.00
N LEU A 179 -1.41 15.62 -25.80
CA LEU A 179 -1.04 14.38 -25.13
C LEU A 179 -0.62 14.67 -23.69
N ASP A 180 -0.74 13.68 -22.81
CA ASP A 180 -0.42 13.81 -21.38
C ASP A 180 1.08 14.11 -21.15
N LEU A 181 1.93 13.68 -22.07
CA LEU A 181 3.38 13.81 -21.99
C LEU A 181 3.94 14.69 -23.11
N ASP A 182 4.58 15.81 -22.74
CA ASP A 182 5.41 16.59 -23.66
C ASP A 182 6.85 16.05 -23.66
N LEU A 183 7.18 15.25 -24.67
CA LEU A 183 8.53 14.68 -24.85
C LEU A 183 9.63 15.73 -25.08
N THR A 184 9.26 16.97 -25.40
CA THR A 184 10.22 18.09 -25.54
C THR A 184 10.48 18.84 -24.24
N SER A 185 9.70 18.56 -23.18
CA SER A 185 9.88 19.16 -21.86
C SER A 185 11.17 18.73 -21.17
N VAL A 186 11.71 17.57 -21.56
CA VAL A 186 12.98 17.02 -21.08
C VAL A 186 14.03 17.12 -22.19
N PRO A 187 14.99 18.05 -22.12
CA PRO A 187 15.91 18.33 -23.23
C PRO A 187 16.76 17.15 -23.69
N GLY A 188 17.14 16.24 -22.78
CA GLY A 188 18.00 15.10 -23.09
C GLY A 188 17.32 14.00 -23.91
N PHE A 189 16.00 13.93 -23.91
CA PHE A 189 15.27 12.80 -24.51
C PHE A 189 15.42 12.75 -26.05
N VAL A 190 15.27 13.89 -26.73
CA VAL A 190 15.36 13.93 -28.20
C VAL A 190 16.75 13.52 -28.68
N THR A 191 17.81 14.04 -28.01
CA THR A 191 19.20 13.67 -28.30
C THR A 191 19.44 12.20 -28.00
N HIS A 192 18.97 11.69 -26.86
CA HIS A 192 19.10 10.27 -26.51
C HIS A 192 18.48 9.34 -27.56
N VAL A 193 17.29 9.66 -28.04
CA VAL A 193 16.63 8.87 -29.08
C VAL A 193 17.41 8.92 -30.40
N ALA A 194 17.81 10.12 -30.83
CA ALA A 194 18.56 10.30 -32.08
C ALA A 194 19.93 9.60 -32.06
N GLU A 195 20.59 9.51 -30.91
CA GLU A 195 21.88 8.82 -30.80
C GLU A 195 21.76 7.29 -30.76
N GLN A 196 20.62 6.74 -30.33
CA GLN A 196 20.42 5.29 -30.25
C GLN A 196 19.89 4.66 -31.54
N VAL A 197 19.26 5.45 -32.41
CA VAL A 197 18.79 4.97 -33.69
C VAL A 197 19.95 5.00 -34.68
N ASP A 198 20.53 3.85 -35.00
CA ASP A 198 21.72 3.72 -35.87
C ASP A 198 21.48 2.86 -37.12
N GLY A 199 20.21 2.58 -37.44
CA GLY A 199 19.84 1.70 -38.54
C GLY A 199 18.34 1.73 -38.89
N PRO A 200 17.86 0.78 -39.69
CA PRO A 200 16.46 0.71 -40.13
C PRO A 200 15.52 0.10 -39.08
N ASP A 201 16.08 -0.48 -38.02
CA ASP A 201 15.31 -1.18 -37.00
C ASP A 201 14.79 -0.22 -35.94
N ALA A 202 13.54 -0.45 -35.52
CA ALA A 202 12.97 0.29 -34.40
C ALA A 202 13.55 -0.22 -33.08
N ILE A 203 13.72 0.70 -32.13
CA ILE A 203 14.23 0.42 -30.80
C ILE A 203 13.12 0.64 -29.76
N ILE A 204 13.06 -0.25 -28.76
CA ILE A 204 12.25 -0.02 -27.56
C ILE A 204 13.18 0.08 -26.36
N GLY A 205 13.29 1.30 -25.83
CA GLY A 205 14.27 1.69 -24.83
C GLY A 205 13.65 2.24 -23.55
N THR A 206 14.51 2.58 -22.60
CA THR A 206 14.12 3.23 -21.35
C THR A 206 14.97 4.48 -21.15
N TYR A 207 14.31 5.61 -21.00
CA TYR A 207 14.92 6.88 -20.64
C TYR A 207 14.63 7.17 -19.17
N ALA A 208 15.66 7.28 -18.34
CA ALA A 208 15.53 7.42 -16.89
C ALA A 208 16.42 8.54 -16.34
N GLU A 209 16.41 9.68 -17.01
CA GLU A 209 17.18 10.88 -16.65
C GLU A 209 16.23 12.03 -16.28
N ASP A 210 16.75 13.11 -15.70
CA ASP A 210 16.00 14.33 -15.34
C ASP A 210 14.73 14.10 -14.49
N GLY A 211 14.70 13.00 -13.72
CA GLY A 211 13.60 12.67 -12.80
C GLY A 211 12.40 11.99 -13.44
N VAL A 212 12.46 11.71 -14.75
CA VAL A 212 11.44 10.93 -15.47
C VAL A 212 11.86 9.47 -15.60
N VAL A 213 10.89 8.59 -15.85
CA VAL A 213 11.14 7.20 -16.25
C VAL A 213 10.18 6.87 -17.39
N TRP A 214 10.69 6.93 -18.61
CA TRP A 214 9.91 6.71 -19.81
C TRP A 214 10.33 5.40 -20.47
N ARG A 215 9.35 4.58 -20.84
CA ARG A 215 9.55 3.47 -21.78
C ARG A 215 9.18 4.02 -23.14
N TYR A 216 10.08 3.97 -24.10
CA TYR A 216 9.87 4.59 -25.41
C TYR A 216 10.09 3.63 -26.56
N LEU A 217 9.40 3.90 -27.65
CA LEU A 217 9.63 3.38 -28.98
C LEU A 217 10.27 4.49 -29.80
N ALA A 218 11.32 4.18 -30.56
CA ALA A 218 11.82 5.02 -31.63
C ALA A 218 11.94 4.20 -32.92
N ALA A 219 11.25 4.65 -33.95
CA ALA A 219 11.13 3.95 -35.23
C ALA A 219 11.62 4.87 -36.36
N PRO A 220 12.72 4.52 -37.05
CA PRO A 220 13.11 5.21 -38.27
C PRO A 220 12.01 5.06 -39.34
N ILE A 221 11.70 6.14 -40.03
CA ILE A 221 10.75 6.15 -41.14
C ILE A 221 11.52 6.22 -42.45
N ALA A 222 11.45 5.13 -43.22
CA ALA A 222 12.00 5.06 -44.57
C ALA A 222 10.86 4.91 -45.59
N VAL A 223 10.94 5.66 -46.69
CA VAL A 223 9.99 5.57 -47.81
C VAL A 223 10.73 5.22 -49.10
N SER A 224 10.09 4.43 -49.96
CA SER A 224 10.64 4.03 -51.26
C SER A 224 10.46 5.17 -52.27
N GLY A 225 11.57 5.68 -52.85
CA GLY A 225 11.52 6.59 -54.01
C GLY A 225 11.70 8.09 -53.73
N GLY A 226 11.89 8.50 -52.47
CA GLY A 226 12.27 9.88 -52.09
C GLY A 226 13.77 10.03 -51.80
N PRO A 227 14.32 11.25 -51.80
CA PRO A 227 15.70 11.47 -51.34
C PRO A 227 15.83 11.11 -49.85
N GLN A 228 16.68 10.13 -49.52
CA GLN A 228 16.96 9.66 -48.14
C GLN A 228 18.03 10.53 -47.43
N ALA A 229 17.99 11.85 -47.62
CA ALA A 229 19.04 12.72 -47.08
C ALA A 229 18.85 13.06 -45.59
N GLU A 230 17.63 12.93 -45.07
CA GLU A 230 17.25 13.34 -43.72
C GLU A 230 16.96 12.12 -42.85
N GLU A 231 17.45 12.16 -41.62
CA GLU A 231 17.16 11.13 -40.62
C GLU A 231 15.80 11.43 -39.98
N VAL A 232 14.79 10.62 -40.32
CA VAL A 232 13.40 10.82 -39.87
C VAL A 232 13.02 9.71 -38.90
N ILE A 233 12.69 10.09 -37.66
CA ILE A 233 12.35 9.17 -36.57
C ILE A 233 10.99 9.53 -36.01
N PHE A 234 10.13 8.52 -35.88
CA PHE A 234 8.94 8.59 -35.03
C PHE A 234 9.29 8.10 -33.63
N ALA A 235 9.04 8.93 -32.61
CA ALA A 235 9.26 8.58 -31.21
C ALA A 235 7.96 8.68 -30.42
N LEU A 236 7.68 7.66 -29.62
CA LEU A 236 6.56 7.60 -28.70
C LEU A 236 7.05 7.11 -27.34
N ALA A 237 6.56 7.66 -26.25
CA ALA A 237 6.92 7.19 -24.91
C ALA A 237 5.72 7.14 -23.96
N TYR A 238 5.77 6.18 -23.04
CA TYR A 238 4.88 6.07 -21.89
C TYR A 238 5.59 6.55 -20.63
N ASP A 239 4.92 7.34 -19.80
CA ASP A 239 5.38 7.66 -18.46
C ASP A 239 5.09 6.49 -17.51
N VAL A 240 6.14 5.71 -17.22
CA VAL A 240 6.06 4.54 -16.33
C VAL A 240 5.65 4.93 -14.92
N ARG A 241 6.00 6.14 -14.46
CA ARG A 241 5.61 6.60 -13.13
C ARG A 241 4.14 6.96 -13.07
N ALA A 242 3.63 7.63 -14.10
CA ALA A 242 2.22 7.95 -14.21
C ALA A 242 1.38 6.66 -14.27
N GLU A 243 1.76 5.69 -15.10
CA GLU A 243 1.08 4.40 -15.20
C GLU A 243 1.03 3.67 -13.85
N LEU A 244 2.16 3.61 -13.13
CA LEU A 244 2.22 2.94 -11.84
C LEU A 244 1.52 3.72 -10.71
N ALA A 245 1.33 5.04 -10.85
CA ALA A 245 0.61 5.84 -9.87
C ALA A 245 -0.88 5.50 -9.82
N GLU A 246 -1.44 4.91 -10.87
CA GLU A 246 -2.82 4.41 -10.85
C GLU A 246 -3.01 3.25 -9.86
N ILE A 247 -1.98 2.40 -9.72
CA ILE A 247 -1.96 1.28 -8.77
C ILE A 247 -2.03 1.78 -7.32
N ASP A 248 -1.50 2.97 -7.02
CA ASP A 248 -1.50 3.53 -5.66
C ASP A 248 -2.93 3.73 -5.12
N GLY A 249 -3.89 4.04 -5.98
CA GLY A 249 -5.30 4.19 -5.60
C GLY A 249 -5.86 2.88 -5.04
N THR A 250 -5.68 1.79 -5.79
CA THR A 250 -6.09 0.44 -5.41
C THR A 250 -5.33 -0.05 -4.18
N ALA A 251 -4.02 0.20 -4.10
CA ALA A 251 -3.20 -0.16 -2.95
C ALA A 251 -3.66 0.54 -1.66
N ARG A 252 -4.01 1.83 -1.73
CA ARG A 252 -4.58 2.57 -0.58
C ARG A 252 -5.90 1.98 -0.13
N ALA A 253 -6.80 1.66 -1.06
CA ALA A 253 -8.07 1.03 -0.74
C ALA A 253 -7.86 -0.33 -0.06
N TYR A 254 -6.91 -1.13 -0.55
CA TYR A 254 -6.52 -2.40 0.07
C TYR A 254 -6.01 -2.20 1.50
N ILE A 255 -5.09 -1.25 1.74
CA ILE A 255 -4.54 -0.98 3.08
C ILE A 255 -5.65 -0.59 4.06
N VAL A 256 -6.59 0.27 3.64
CA VAL A 256 -7.73 0.65 4.48
C VAL A 256 -8.61 -0.56 4.80
N ALA A 257 -8.94 -1.38 3.80
CA ALA A 257 -9.73 -2.60 3.99
C ALA A 257 -9.03 -3.61 4.91
N ALA A 258 -7.73 -3.83 4.71
CA ALA A 258 -6.90 -4.70 5.55
C ALA A 258 -6.84 -4.18 7.00
N GLY A 259 -6.69 -2.87 7.20
CA GLY A 259 -6.72 -2.23 8.52
C GLY A 259 -8.06 -2.45 9.23
N ILE A 260 -9.19 -2.28 8.54
CA ILE A 260 -10.52 -2.56 9.07
C ILE A 260 -10.65 -4.04 9.43
N ALA A 261 -10.20 -4.95 8.55
CA ALA A 261 -10.23 -6.39 8.81
C ALA A 261 -9.43 -6.76 10.07
N LEU A 262 -8.23 -6.17 10.27
CA LEU A 262 -7.42 -6.40 11.47
C LEU A 262 -8.11 -5.90 12.74
N LEU A 263 -8.81 -4.76 12.69
CA LEU A 263 -9.60 -4.26 13.82
C LEU A 263 -10.74 -5.23 14.18
N VAL A 264 -11.44 -5.77 13.18
CA VAL A 264 -12.48 -6.77 13.38
C VAL A 264 -11.90 -8.05 13.98
N ILE A 265 -10.79 -8.55 13.43
CA ILE A 265 -10.10 -9.74 13.95
C ILE A 265 -9.66 -9.53 15.41
N ALA A 266 -9.07 -8.37 15.72
CA ALA A 266 -8.65 -8.04 17.09
C ALA A 266 -9.85 -7.96 18.05
N ALA A 267 -10.97 -7.37 17.62
CA ALA A 267 -12.20 -7.30 18.42
C ALA A 267 -12.77 -8.70 18.70
N VAL A 268 -12.88 -9.54 17.67
CA VAL A 268 -13.37 -10.92 17.80
C VAL A 268 -12.43 -11.75 18.68
N ALA A 269 -11.13 -11.71 18.43
CA ALA A 269 -10.12 -12.41 19.24
C ALA A 269 -10.20 -11.98 20.72
N THR A 270 -10.45 -10.69 20.97
CA THR A 270 -10.63 -10.15 22.32
C THR A 270 -11.87 -10.73 22.99
N ILE A 271 -13.02 -10.75 22.30
CA ILE A 271 -14.27 -11.31 22.81
C ILE A 271 -14.11 -12.81 23.12
N VAL A 272 -13.58 -13.57 22.17
CA VAL A 272 -13.35 -15.02 22.31
C VAL A 272 -12.41 -15.30 23.48
N SER A 273 -11.28 -14.60 23.55
CA SER A 273 -10.31 -14.76 24.64
C SER A 273 -10.92 -14.41 26.01
N THR A 274 -11.79 -13.39 26.09
CA THR A 274 -12.49 -13.10 27.36
C THR A 274 -13.45 -14.21 27.78
N ARG A 275 -14.18 -14.81 26.83
CA ARG A 275 -15.12 -15.89 27.16
C ARG A 275 -14.39 -17.15 27.61
N LEU A 276 -13.30 -17.53 26.94
CA LEU A 276 -12.52 -18.72 27.26
C LEU A 276 -11.73 -18.59 28.57
N LEU A 277 -11.17 -17.41 28.88
CA LEU A 277 -10.32 -17.24 30.06
C LEU A 277 -11.07 -16.85 31.33
N ARG A 278 -12.35 -16.44 31.24
CA ARG A 278 -13.16 -16.02 32.40
C ARG A 278 -13.43 -17.16 33.40
N PRO A 279 -13.80 -18.39 32.98
CA PRO A 279 -14.01 -19.52 33.90
C PRO A 279 -12.73 -19.91 34.64
N LEU A 280 -11.56 -19.88 33.98
CA LEU A 280 -10.28 -20.21 34.60
C LEU A 280 -9.92 -19.27 35.77
N ARG A 281 -10.28 -17.99 35.68
CA ARG A 281 -10.13 -17.05 36.80
C ARG A 281 -11.00 -17.43 37.99
N ARG A 282 -12.26 -17.81 37.74
CA ARG A 282 -13.18 -18.27 38.80
C ARG A 282 -12.66 -19.53 39.48
N MET A 283 -12.16 -20.49 38.69
CA MET A 283 -11.57 -21.72 39.25
C MET A 283 -10.36 -21.40 40.14
N ARG A 284 -9.48 -20.48 39.70
CA ARG A 284 -8.35 -20.02 40.51
C ARG A 284 -8.80 -19.35 41.82
N GLU A 285 -9.77 -18.45 41.76
CA GLU A 285 -10.32 -17.75 42.94
C GLU A 285 -10.99 -18.73 43.93
N THR A 286 -11.68 -19.77 43.45
CA THR A 286 -12.24 -20.82 44.30
C THR A 286 -11.15 -21.70 44.90
N ALA A 287 -10.14 -22.12 44.12
CA ALA A 287 -9.02 -22.90 44.64
C ALA A 287 -8.22 -22.14 45.72
N GLU A 288 -8.00 -20.83 45.55
CA GLU A 288 -7.36 -19.98 46.55
C GLU A 288 -8.21 -19.89 47.84
N ARG A 289 -9.55 -19.87 47.75
CA ARG A 289 -10.46 -19.83 48.92
C ARG A 289 -10.62 -21.19 49.63
N VAL A 290 -10.65 -22.29 48.89
CA VAL A 290 -10.70 -23.66 49.45
C VAL A 290 -9.43 -23.97 50.26
N SER A 291 -8.29 -23.36 49.91
CA SER A 291 -7.04 -23.52 50.68
C SER A 291 -7.03 -22.81 52.04
N ALA A 292 -7.94 -21.86 52.27
CA ALA A 292 -7.86 -20.96 53.41
C ALA A 292 -8.84 -21.27 54.55
N GLN A 293 -10.07 -21.79 54.29
CA GLN A 293 -11.03 -22.00 55.41
C GLN A 293 -12.31 -22.83 55.17
N ALA A 294 -12.58 -23.45 54.00
CA ALA A 294 -13.75 -24.34 53.85
C ALA A 294 -13.64 -25.30 52.64
N LEU A 295 -13.63 -26.61 52.88
CA LEU A 295 -13.66 -27.66 51.83
C LEU A 295 -15.03 -27.79 51.12
N THR A 296 -16.05 -27.05 51.55
CA THR A 296 -17.44 -27.21 51.08
C THR A 296 -17.76 -26.44 49.80
N GLU A 297 -16.85 -25.60 49.29
CA GLU A 297 -17.11 -24.78 48.09
C GLU A 297 -16.85 -25.57 46.81
N ARG A 298 -17.87 -25.70 45.94
CA ARG A 298 -17.79 -26.43 44.67
C ARG A 298 -17.60 -25.52 43.47
N LEU A 299 -16.93 -26.03 42.44
CA LEU A 299 -16.85 -25.36 41.15
C LEU A 299 -18.15 -25.51 40.35
N PRO A 300 -18.70 -24.42 39.77
CA PRO A 300 -19.88 -24.52 38.92
C PRO A 300 -19.56 -25.21 37.60
N VAL A 301 -20.22 -26.33 37.31
CA VAL A 301 -20.13 -27.04 36.03
C VAL A 301 -21.21 -26.48 35.10
N GLN A 302 -20.81 -25.69 34.10
CA GLN A 302 -21.72 -25.08 33.13
C GLN A 302 -21.16 -25.20 31.72
N GLY A 303 -21.70 -26.13 30.93
CA GLY A 303 -21.30 -26.34 29.54
C GLY A 303 -20.95 -27.79 29.24
N ARG A 304 -20.39 -28.02 28.04
CA ARG A 304 -19.88 -29.30 27.51
C ARG A 304 -18.53 -29.09 26.80
N ASP A 305 -17.71 -28.18 27.34
CA ASP A 305 -16.37 -27.87 26.87
C ASP A 305 -15.31 -28.48 27.80
N ASP A 306 -14.04 -28.46 27.36
CA ASP A 306 -12.89 -29.00 28.12
C ASP A 306 -12.77 -28.38 29.52
N VAL A 307 -13.25 -27.15 29.70
CA VAL A 307 -13.23 -26.44 30.99
C VAL A 307 -14.28 -27.01 31.96
N SER A 308 -15.46 -27.36 31.45
CA SER A 308 -16.52 -28.01 32.22
C SER A 308 -16.12 -29.42 32.65
N GLU A 309 -15.42 -30.16 31.77
CA GLU A 309 -14.89 -31.49 32.08
C GLU A 309 -13.84 -31.42 33.20
N LEU A 310 -12.89 -30.48 33.12
CA LEU A 310 -11.91 -30.25 34.17
C LEU A 310 -12.55 -29.84 35.50
N ALA A 311 -13.60 -29.01 35.47
CA ALA A 311 -14.35 -28.63 36.67
C ALA A 311 -14.99 -29.84 37.35
N SER A 312 -15.55 -30.78 36.57
CA SER A 312 -16.09 -32.03 37.09
C SER A 312 -15.01 -32.86 37.77
N THR A 313 -13.89 -33.11 37.09
CA THR A 313 -12.79 -33.92 37.65
C THR A 313 -12.22 -33.32 38.94
N MET A 314 -12.14 -31.99 39.03
CA MET A 314 -11.66 -31.31 40.25
C MET A 314 -12.67 -31.42 41.40
N ASN A 315 -13.97 -31.31 41.12
CA ASN A 315 -15.01 -31.59 42.12
C ASN A 315 -14.95 -33.04 42.61
N ASP A 316 -14.73 -34.02 41.71
CA ASP A 316 -14.58 -35.44 42.09
C ASP A 316 -13.37 -35.69 43.01
N MET A 317 -12.27 -34.94 42.80
CA MET A 317 -11.10 -34.97 43.67
C MET A 317 -11.42 -34.39 45.06
N LEU A 318 -12.12 -33.25 45.10
CA LEU A 318 -12.57 -32.64 46.36
C LEU A 318 -13.50 -33.58 47.12
N ASP A 319 -14.40 -34.28 46.42
CA ASP A 319 -15.30 -35.30 47.00
C ASP A 319 -14.58 -36.46 47.67
N ARG A 320 -13.38 -36.80 47.21
CA ARG A 320 -12.56 -37.85 47.82
C ARG A 320 -11.86 -37.34 49.08
N LEU A 321 -11.41 -36.09 49.07
CA LEU A 321 -10.73 -35.46 50.20
C LEU A 321 -11.70 -35.16 51.36
N ASP A 322 -12.94 -34.75 51.08
CA ASP A 322 -13.96 -34.50 52.10
C ASP A 322 -14.46 -35.78 52.78
N ARG A 323 -14.25 -36.94 52.14
CA ARG A 323 -14.63 -38.27 52.66
C ARG A 323 -13.49 -39.02 53.38
N ALA A 324 -12.30 -38.46 53.43
CA ALA A 324 -11.11 -39.05 54.07
C ALA A 324 -10.89 -38.45 55.46
#